data_AF-A0A482YST0-F1
#
_entry.id   AF-A0A482YST0-F1
#
_cell.length_a   1.000
_cell.length_b   1.000
_cell.length_c   1.000
_cell.angle_alpha   90.00
_cell.angle_beta   90.00
_cell.angle_gamma   90.00
#
_symmetry.space_group_name_H-M   'P 1'
#
loop_
_entity.id
_entity.type
_entity.pdbx_description
1 polymer ?
#
loop_
_entity_poly.entity_id
_entity_poly.type
_entity_poly.pdbx_seq_one_letter_code
_entity_poly.pdbx_strand_id
1 'polypeptide(L)'
;LLSFEEDTCFIFSHSALKEGWDNPNIFTICTLNETTSTMKKRQEIGRGMRLCLGADGKRIYDSNINKLVVVPNESYQDYVATLQTEFNESGQTGVTPQAQNKRTTVKFKKQFATNNENFKLLWEKIKKKTKYDVQLDSDDLVGKMIANIDENLDVEKLVIKVER
;
A
#
# COMPACT_ATOMS: atom_id res chain seq x y z
N LEU A 1 -1.61 6.82 -17.08
CA LEU A 1 -2.13 6.12 -15.88
C LEU A 1 -3.50 5.47 -16.08
N LEU A 2 -4.42 6.02 -16.87
CA LEU A 2 -5.65 5.31 -17.28
C LEU A 2 -5.56 4.62 -18.65
N SER A 3 -4.52 4.92 -19.44
CA SER A 3 -4.28 4.24 -20.71
C SER A 3 -3.74 2.83 -20.47
N PHE A 4 -4.27 1.85 -21.21
CA PHE A 4 -3.76 0.47 -21.23
C PHE A 4 -2.40 0.33 -21.93
N GLU A 5 -1.92 1.39 -22.57
CA GLU A 5 -0.60 1.43 -23.21
C GLU A 5 0.55 1.61 -22.21
N GLU A 6 0.25 2.09 -21.00
CA GLU A 6 1.24 2.23 -19.94
C GLU A 6 1.12 1.07 -18.94
N ASP A 7 2.17 0.28 -18.79
CA ASP A 7 2.23 -0.85 -17.83
C ASP A 7 2.29 -0.41 -16.35
N THR A 8 2.23 0.90 -16.07
CA THR A 8 2.40 1.45 -14.71
C THR A 8 1.15 1.23 -13.88
N CYS A 9 1.19 0.22 -13.02
CA CYS A 9 0.10 -0.17 -12.11
C CYS A 9 0.40 0.07 -10.62
N PHE A 10 1.66 0.34 -10.26
CA PHE A 10 2.07 0.63 -8.89
C PHE A 10 2.59 2.05 -8.79
N ILE A 11 2.07 2.80 -7.82
CA ILE A 11 2.45 4.19 -7.61
C ILE A 11 2.81 4.38 -6.15
N PHE A 12 4.07 4.76 -5.93
CA PHE A 12 4.57 5.17 -4.63
C PHE A 12 4.59 6.68 -4.58
N SER A 13 3.94 7.27 -3.59
CA SER A 13 3.97 8.71 -3.41
C SER A 13 3.92 9.05 -1.93
N HIS A 14 4.80 9.96 -1.52
CA HIS A 14 4.81 10.55 -0.18
C HIS A 14 3.56 11.39 0.12
N SER A 15 2.78 11.70 -0.90
CA SER A 15 1.56 12.50 -0.84
C SER A 15 0.46 11.91 -1.71
N ALA A 16 0.52 10.61 -2.02
CA ALA A 16 -0.53 9.93 -2.78
C ALA A 16 -1.85 10.22 -2.07
N LEU A 17 -2.84 10.76 -2.80
CA LEU A 17 -4.16 11.13 -2.29
C LEU A 17 -4.27 12.47 -1.52
N LYS A 18 -3.20 13.29 -1.44
CA LYS A 18 -3.31 14.76 -1.22
C LYS A 18 -3.84 15.46 -2.49
N GLU A 19 -4.04 16.78 -2.40
CA GLU A 19 -4.59 17.59 -3.50
C GLU A 19 -3.91 17.30 -4.85
N GLY A 20 -4.72 17.10 -5.91
CA GLY A 20 -4.26 16.77 -7.26
C GLY A 20 -4.42 15.29 -7.66
N TRP A 21 -4.70 14.37 -6.73
CA TRP A 21 -4.94 12.96 -7.06
C TRP A 21 -6.42 12.65 -7.30
N ASP A 22 -6.84 12.58 -8.56
CA ASP A 22 -8.20 12.20 -8.96
C ASP A 22 -8.17 11.06 -9.99
N ASN A 23 -7.78 9.87 -9.54
CA ASN A 23 -7.90 8.66 -10.34
C ASN A 23 -9.02 7.77 -9.75
N PRO A 24 -10.13 7.55 -10.48
CA PRO A 24 -11.21 6.67 -10.01
C PRO A 24 -10.84 5.18 -10.05
N ASN A 25 -9.73 4.81 -10.70
CA ASN A 25 -9.29 3.42 -10.87
C ASN A 25 -8.23 3.05 -9.82
N ILE A 26 -8.49 3.38 -8.55
CA ILE A 26 -7.65 3.01 -7.41
C ILE A 26 -8.36 1.92 -6.62
N PHE A 27 -7.85 0.69 -6.71
CA PHE A 27 -8.45 -0.47 -6.05
C PHE A 27 -7.67 -0.94 -4.81
N THR A 28 -6.46 -0.44 -4.61
CA THR A 28 -5.62 -0.82 -3.47
C THR A 28 -4.94 0.40 -2.87
N ILE A 29 -5.10 0.58 -1.56
CA ILE A 29 -4.41 1.61 -0.79
C ILE A 29 -3.58 0.91 0.26
N CYS A 30 -2.28 1.17 0.26
CA CYS A 30 -1.35 0.67 1.27
C CYS A 30 -0.76 1.86 2.03
N THR A 31 -1.03 1.93 3.33
CA THR A 31 -0.53 3.02 4.17
C THR A 31 0.71 2.56 4.91
N LEU A 32 1.89 3.01 4.46
CA LEU A 32 3.17 2.73 5.11
C LEU A 32 3.51 3.75 6.21
N ASN A 33 2.84 4.91 6.22
CA ASN A 33 3.12 6.00 7.14
C ASN A 33 2.10 6.05 8.29
N GLU A 34 2.56 6.40 9.49
CA GLU A 34 1.73 6.65 10.66
C GLU A 34 1.16 8.07 10.61
N THR A 35 0.02 8.23 9.94
CA THR A 35 -0.67 9.52 9.92
C THR A 35 -1.57 9.66 11.15
N THR A 36 -1.39 10.73 11.92
CA THR A 36 -2.21 11.02 13.11
C THR A 36 -3.54 11.70 12.79
N SER A 37 -3.66 12.36 11.63
CA SER A 37 -4.85 13.13 11.25
C SER A 37 -5.95 12.25 10.64
N THR A 38 -7.07 12.10 11.34
CA THR A 38 -8.28 11.37 10.89
C THR A 38 -8.90 11.96 9.63
N MET A 39 -8.87 13.29 9.48
CA MET A 39 -9.41 13.99 8.31
C MET A 39 -8.67 13.61 7.03
N LYS A 40 -7.34 13.46 7.08
CA LYS A 40 -6.55 13.00 5.93
C LYS A 40 -6.90 11.56 5.58
N LYS A 41 -6.95 10.65 6.57
CA LYS A 41 -7.34 9.24 6.36
C LYS A 41 -8.69 9.12 5.65
N ARG A 42 -9.67 9.96 6.03
CA ARG A 42 -11.01 9.99 5.40
C ARG A 42 -10.96 10.39 3.92
N GLN A 43 -10.20 11.43 3.60
CA GLN A 43 -10.10 11.93 2.23
C GLN A 43 -9.37 10.92 1.33
N GLU A 44 -8.35 10.24 1.86
CA GLU A 44 -7.60 9.21 1.14
C GLU A 44 -8.49 8.02 0.76
N ILE A 45 -9.23 7.45 1.72
CA ILE A 45 -10.20 6.37 1.45
C ILE A 45 -11.31 6.85 0.52
N GLY A 46 -11.84 8.06 0.74
CA GLY A 46 -12.91 8.63 -0.08
C GLY A 46 -12.55 8.76 -1.56
N ARG A 47 -11.26 8.89 -1.89
CA ARG A 47 -10.78 8.84 -3.28
C ARG A 47 -10.77 7.41 -3.84
N GLY A 48 -10.42 6.41 -3.03
CA GLY A 48 -10.45 4.99 -3.42
C GLY A 48 -11.85 4.39 -3.52
N MET A 49 -12.86 4.98 -2.88
CA MET A 49 -14.26 4.51 -2.94
C MET A 49 -15.02 4.99 -4.20
N ARG A 50 -14.36 5.67 -5.12
CA ARG A 50 -14.99 6.16 -6.36
C ARG A 50 -15.28 5.00 -7.31
N LEU A 51 -16.35 5.12 -8.10
CA LEU A 51 -16.65 4.15 -9.16
C LEU A 51 -15.62 4.26 -10.27
N CYS A 52 -15.00 3.13 -10.61
CA CYS A 52 -14.01 3.04 -11.66
C CYS A 52 -14.60 3.33 -13.05
N LEU A 53 -13.72 3.76 -13.96
CA LEU A 53 -14.01 3.99 -15.36
C LEU A 53 -13.49 2.82 -16.20
N GLY A 54 -14.32 2.36 -17.14
CA GLY A 54 -13.93 1.42 -18.19
C GLY A 54 -13.06 2.07 -19.27
N ALA A 55 -12.56 1.24 -20.18
CA ALA A 55 -11.80 1.69 -21.36
C ALA A 55 -12.59 2.66 -22.26
N ASP A 56 -13.91 2.60 -22.19
CA ASP A 56 -14.86 3.48 -22.89
C ASP A 56 -15.12 4.80 -22.16
N GLY A 57 -14.47 5.04 -21.01
CA GLY A 57 -14.67 6.21 -20.18
C GLY A 57 -16.00 6.24 -19.42
N LYS A 58 -16.77 5.14 -19.45
CA LYS A 58 -18.03 5.03 -18.69
C LYS A 58 -17.78 4.46 -17.30
N ARG A 59 -18.60 4.87 -16.34
CA ARG A 59 -18.56 4.33 -14.98
C ARG A 59 -19.07 2.89 -14.96
N ILE A 60 -18.31 2.02 -14.33
CA ILE A 60 -18.68 0.62 -14.11
C ILE A 60 -19.41 0.51 -12.77
N TYR A 61 -20.62 -0.04 -12.79
CA TYR A 61 -21.46 -0.21 -11.60
C TYR A 61 -21.39 -1.63 -10.99
N ASP A 62 -20.57 -2.51 -11.56
CA ASP A 62 -20.39 -3.86 -11.03
C ASP A 62 -19.71 -3.82 -9.65
N SER A 63 -20.43 -4.32 -8.64
CA SER A 63 -19.95 -4.41 -7.26
C SER A 63 -18.82 -5.44 -7.09
N ASN A 64 -18.66 -6.37 -8.04
CA ASN A 64 -17.56 -7.33 -8.01
C ASN A 64 -16.22 -6.71 -8.38
N ILE A 65 -16.24 -5.66 -9.21
CA ILE A 65 -15.06 -4.95 -9.71
C ILE A 65 -14.67 -3.81 -8.76
N ASN A 66 -15.65 -3.03 -8.29
CA ASN A 66 -15.44 -1.88 -7.40
C ASN A 66 -15.17 -2.31 -5.95
N LYS A 67 -14.09 -3.06 -5.73
CA LYS A 67 -13.64 -3.51 -4.41
C LYS A 67 -12.36 -2.78 -4.05
N LEU A 68 -12.44 -1.88 -3.05
CA LEU A 68 -11.28 -1.23 -2.48
C LEU A 68 -10.66 -2.13 -1.41
N VAL A 69 -9.40 -2.52 -1.63
CA VAL A 69 -8.60 -3.24 -0.64
C VAL A 69 -7.70 -2.23 0.08
N VAL A 70 -7.89 -2.11 1.39
CA VAL A 70 -7.04 -1.29 2.24
C VAL A 70 -6.09 -2.20 3.01
N VAL A 71 -4.79 -1.93 2.93
CA VAL A 71 -3.75 -2.57 3.74
C VAL A 71 -3.27 -1.55 4.78
N PRO A 72 -3.86 -1.57 5.99
CA PRO A 72 -3.57 -0.59 7.02
C PRO A 72 -2.33 -0.95 7.85
N ASN A 73 -1.72 0.06 8.47
CA ASN A 73 -0.90 -0.13 9.67
C ASN A 73 -1.78 -0.12 10.93
N GLU A 74 -1.21 -0.36 12.11
CA GLU A 74 -1.96 -0.48 13.37
C GLU A 74 -2.90 0.72 13.62
N SER A 75 -2.39 1.96 13.50
CA SER A 75 -3.21 3.17 13.66
C SER A 75 -4.31 3.33 12.62
N TYR A 76 -4.13 2.81 11.41
CA TYR A 76 -5.13 2.92 10.34
C TYR A 76 -6.18 1.81 10.42
N GLN A 77 -5.85 0.68 11.03
CA GLN A 77 -6.74 -0.46 11.19
C GLN A 77 -7.96 -0.09 12.04
N ASP A 78 -7.74 0.58 13.18
CA ASP A 78 -8.82 1.03 14.05
C ASP A 78 -9.76 1.99 13.33
N TYR A 79 -9.19 2.91 12.53
CA TYR A 79 -9.96 3.87 11.75
C TYR A 79 -10.85 3.20 10.70
N VAL A 80 -10.32 2.22 9.97
CA VAL A 80 -11.10 1.45 8.98
C VAL A 80 -12.20 0.65 9.67
N ALA A 81 -11.93 0.09 10.85
CA ALA A 81 -12.93 -0.63 11.63
C ALA A 81 -14.08 0.28 12.08
N THR A 82 -13.78 1.49 12.56
CA THR A 82 -14.79 2.51 12.89
C THR A 82 -15.60 2.91 11.66
N LEU A 83 -14.95 3.23 10.54
CA LEU A 83 -15.64 3.56 9.29
C LEU A 83 -16.56 2.44 8.82
N GLN A 84 -16.11 1.18 8.88
CA GLN A 84 -16.93 0.04 8.51
C GLN A 84 -18.18 -0.08 9.38
N THR A 85 -18.04 0.25 10.67
CA THR A 85 -19.15 0.28 11.63
C THR A 85 -20.14 1.39 11.27
N GLU A 86 -19.66 2.60 10.98
CA GLU A 86 -20.47 3.73 10.51
C GLU A 86 -21.24 3.41 9.20
N PHE A 87 -20.61 2.69 8.26
CA PHE A 87 -21.29 2.24 7.03
C PHE A 87 -22.42 1.25 7.33
N ASN A 88 -22.20 0.31 8.24
CA ASN A 88 -23.21 -0.67 8.63
C ASN A 88 -24.38 0.00 9.36
N GLU A 89 -24.11 0.95 10.25
CA GLU A 89 -25.13 1.72 10.99
C GLU A 89 -25.95 2.63 10.08
N SER A 90 -25.34 3.23 9.05
CA SER A 90 -26.02 4.05 8.05
C SER A 90 -26.82 3.23 7.02
N GLY A 91 -26.86 1.90 7.13
CA GLY A 91 -27.60 1.02 6.25
C GLY A 91 -26.97 0.82 4.86
N GLN A 92 -25.76 1.34 4.64
CA GLN A 92 -24.99 1.10 3.42
C GLN A 92 -24.39 -0.30 3.51
N THR A 93 -25.11 -1.29 2.97
CA THR A 93 -24.67 -2.68 2.92
C THR A 93 -23.59 -2.86 1.84
N GLY A 94 -22.39 -2.39 2.14
CA GLY A 94 -21.20 -2.82 1.42
C GLY A 94 -20.98 -4.31 1.69
N VAL A 95 -20.90 -5.13 0.64
CA VAL A 95 -20.54 -6.54 0.78
C VAL A 95 -19.08 -6.60 1.23
N THR A 96 -18.87 -6.56 2.54
CA THR A 96 -17.55 -6.81 3.12
C THR A 96 -17.32 -8.31 2.97
N PRO A 97 -16.31 -8.75 2.20
CA PRO A 97 -15.92 -10.15 2.25
C PRO A 97 -15.58 -10.45 3.70
N GLN A 98 -16.28 -11.40 4.32
CA GLN A 98 -15.91 -11.83 5.67
C GLN A 98 -14.42 -12.13 5.66
N ALA A 99 -13.67 -11.60 6.62
CA ALA A 99 -12.27 -11.92 6.79
C ALA A 99 -12.16 -13.44 6.97
N GLN A 100 -11.89 -14.16 5.89
CA GLN A 100 -11.67 -15.59 5.92
C GLN A 100 -10.27 -15.81 6.48
N ASN A 101 -10.09 -15.57 7.77
CA ASN A 101 -8.94 -16.02 8.54
C ASN A 101 -8.92 -17.56 8.71
N LYS A 102 -9.60 -18.29 7.82
CA LYS A 102 -9.45 -19.73 7.67
C LYS A 102 -8.20 -19.97 6.83
N ARG A 103 -7.04 -20.02 7.49
CA ARG A 103 -5.84 -20.62 6.92
C ARG A 103 -6.19 -22.00 6.42
N THR A 104 -6.31 -22.14 5.10
CA THR A 104 -6.56 -23.43 4.47
C THR A 104 -5.22 -23.96 4.00
N THR A 105 -4.82 -25.13 4.50
CA THR A 105 -3.61 -25.81 4.02
C THR A 105 -3.85 -26.28 2.60
N VAL A 106 -3.36 -25.51 1.62
CA VAL A 106 -3.43 -25.88 0.21
C VAL A 106 -2.44 -27.02 -0.04
N LYS A 107 -2.94 -28.23 -0.28
CA LYS A 107 -2.10 -29.35 -0.73
C LYS A 107 -1.77 -29.17 -2.21
N PHE A 108 -0.49 -29.27 -2.56
CA PHE A 108 -0.03 -29.17 -3.94
C PHE A 108 -0.64 -30.29 -4.80
N LYS A 109 -1.52 -29.91 -5.75
CA LYS A 109 -2.11 -30.84 -6.71
C LYS A 109 -1.11 -31.08 -7.85
N LYS A 110 -0.35 -32.19 -7.76
CA LYS A 110 0.69 -32.59 -8.74
C LYS A 110 0.23 -32.59 -10.20
N GLN A 111 -1.07 -32.78 -10.46
CA GLN A 111 -1.67 -32.79 -11.79
C GLN A 111 -1.51 -31.45 -12.55
N PHE A 112 -1.48 -30.31 -11.84
CA PHE A 112 -1.31 -28.99 -12.45
C PHE A 112 0.10 -28.78 -13.02
N ALA A 113 1.12 -29.42 -12.44
CA ALA A 113 2.51 -29.30 -12.89
C ALA A 113 2.83 -30.22 -14.08
N THR A 114 2.12 -31.35 -14.21
CA THR A 114 2.42 -32.35 -15.24
C THR A 114 1.67 -32.09 -16.54
N ASN A 115 0.40 -31.65 -16.48
CA ASN A 115 -0.52 -31.72 -17.62
C ASN A 115 -0.82 -30.37 -18.31
N ASN A 116 -0.33 -29.24 -17.78
CA ASN A 116 -0.62 -27.92 -18.33
C ASN A 116 0.64 -27.26 -18.89
N GLU A 117 0.75 -27.16 -20.20
CA GLU A 117 1.89 -26.55 -20.90
C GLU A 117 2.03 -25.05 -20.58
N ASN A 118 0.90 -24.34 -20.44
CA ASN A 118 0.92 -22.92 -20.05
C ASN A 118 1.49 -22.73 -18.64
N PHE A 119 1.25 -23.68 -17.73
CA PHE A 119 1.84 -23.65 -16.40
C PHE A 119 3.35 -23.84 -16.44
N LYS A 120 3.88 -24.72 -17.30
CA LYS A 120 5.34 -24.89 -17.47
C LYS A 120 5.99 -23.61 -17.99
N LEU A 121 5.39 -22.97 -19.01
CA LEU A 121 5.90 -21.71 -19.55
C LEU A 121 5.91 -20.59 -18.49
N LEU A 122 4.85 -20.49 -17.69
CA LEU A 122 4.77 -19.52 -16.60
C LEU A 122 5.76 -19.84 -15.47
N TRP A 123 5.89 -21.12 -15.13
CA TRP A 123 6.81 -21.60 -14.09
C TRP A 123 8.27 -21.34 -14.44
N GLU A 124 8.68 -21.54 -15.70
CA GLU A 124 10.02 -21.18 -16.17
C GLU A 124 10.34 -19.68 -16.02
N LYS A 125 9.33 -18.82 -16.19
CA LYS A 125 9.49 -17.37 -15.96
C LYS A 125 9.61 -17.03 -14.47
N ILE A 126 8.80 -17.67 -13.62
CA ILE A 126 8.67 -17.31 -12.19
C ILE A 126 9.71 -18.00 -11.29
N LYS A 127 10.16 -19.23 -11.60
CA LYS A 127 11.00 -20.04 -10.70
C LYS A 127 12.42 -19.49 -10.45
N LYS A 128 12.77 -18.35 -11.05
CA LYS A 128 14.10 -17.74 -10.91
C LYS A 128 14.29 -17.33 -9.44
N LYS A 129 15.22 -17.98 -8.75
CA LYS A 129 15.65 -17.56 -7.41
C LYS A 129 16.54 -16.33 -7.58
N THR A 130 16.00 -15.15 -7.33
CA THR A 130 16.79 -13.92 -7.21
C THR A 130 17.54 -13.94 -5.89
N LYS A 131 18.87 -14.02 -5.95
CA LYS A 131 19.74 -13.64 -4.83
C LYS A 131 20.02 -12.16 -4.98
N TYR A 132 19.58 -11.37 -4.01
CA TYR A 132 20.00 -9.98 -3.89
C TYR A 132 21.33 -9.97 -3.15
N ASP A 133 22.38 -9.57 -3.85
CA ASP A 133 23.69 -9.27 -3.27
C ASP A 133 23.80 -7.74 -3.24
N VAL A 134 23.90 -7.19 -2.04
CA VAL A 134 24.05 -5.75 -1.84
C VAL A 134 25.50 -5.52 -1.46
N GLN A 135 26.30 -5.08 -2.43
CA GLN A 135 27.66 -4.63 -2.18
C GLN A 135 27.60 -3.24 -1.53
N LEU A 136 27.88 -3.19 -0.23
CA LEU A 136 28.01 -1.94 0.53
C LEU A 136 29.48 -1.56 0.57
N ASP A 137 29.82 -0.45 -0.06
CA ASP A 137 31.11 0.20 0.11
C ASP A 137 31.14 0.86 1.50
N SER A 138 31.97 0.31 2.38
CA SER A 138 32.05 0.75 3.77
C SER A 138 32.68 2.14 3.89
N ASP A 139 33.59 2.51 2.98
CA ASP A 139 34.31 3.79 3.06
C ASP A 139 33.40 4.96 2.67
N ASP A 140 32.59 4.78 1.62
CA ASP A 140 31.57 5.75 1.20
C ASP A 140 30.45 5.91 2.25
N LEU A 141 30.07 4.80 2.91
CA LEU A 141 29.07 4.83 3.99
C LEU A 141 29.56 5.63 5.20
N VAL A 142 30.81 5.42 5.62
CA VAL A 142 31.42 6.15 6.73
C VAL A 142 31.55 7.63 6.39
N GLY A 143 31.96 7.97 5.17
CA GLY A 143 32.01 9.36 4.70
C GLY A 143 30.65 10.06 4.77
N LYS A 144 29.58 9.38 4.31
CA LYS A 144 28.20 9.90 4.39
C LYS A 144 27.69 10.05 5.83
N MET A 145 28.06 9.14 6.74
CA MET A 145 27.69 9.26 8.15
C MET A 145 28.39 10.43 8.84
N ILE A 146 29.69 10.63 8.59
CA ILE A 146 30.45 11.76 9.17
C ILE A 146 29.83 13.08 8.70
N ALA A 147 29.58 13.22 7.39
CA ALA A 147 28.95 14.43 6.84
C ALA A 147 27.57 14.69 7.47
N ASN A 148 26.77 13.65 7.69
CA ASN A 148 25.46 13.80 8.30
C ASN A 148 25.52 14.18 9.78
N ILE A 149 26.49 13.63 10.53
CA ILE A 149 26.73 13.98 11.92
C ILE A 149 27.16 15.45 12.00
N ASP A 150 28.13 15.87 11.19
CA ASP A 150 28.62 17.27 11.19
C ASP A 150 27.51 18.28 10.84
N GLU A 151 26.60 17.95 9.91
CA GLU A 151 25.48 18.83 9.55
C GLU A 151 24.38 18.91 10.64
N ASN A 152 24.18 17.84 11.42
CA ASN A 152 23.06 17.74 12.38
C ASN A 152 23.48 17.78 13.86
N LEU A 153 24.77 18.00 14.16
CA LEU A 153 25.24 18.10 15.54
C LEU A 153 24.91 19.49 16.11
N ASP A 154 23.67 19.67 16.57
CA ASP A 154 23.30 20.86 17.35
C ASP A 154 23.70 20.64 18.82
N VAL A 155 24.86 21.18 19.20
CA VAL A 155 25.34 21.14 20.59
C VAL A 155 24.69 22.28 21.36
N GLU A 156 23.65 21.97 22.14
CA GLU A 156 23.03 22.93 23.05
C GLU A 156 24.08 23.52 24.02
N LYS A 157 24.11 24.86 24.11
CA LYS A 157 25.06 25.56 25.00
C LYS A 157 24.80 25.20 26.46
N LEU A 158 25.88 24.85 27.17
CA LEU A 158 25.86 24.59 28.62
C LEU A 158 25.22 25.76 29.39
N VAL A 159 24.05 25.52 29.97
CA VAL A 159 23.38 26.45 30.89
C VAL A 159 23.66 26.00 32.32
N ILE A 160 24.44 26.77 33.07
CA ILE A 160 24.61 26.57 34.51
C ILE A 160 23.38 27.17 35.19
N LYS A 161 22.48 26.31 35.69
CA LYS A 161 21.41 26.72 36.60
C LYS A 161 21.96 26.81 38.03
N VAL A 162 21.95 28.03 38.58
CA VAL A 162 22.18 28.25 40.01
C VAL A 162 20.80 28.43 40.66
N GLU A 163 20.36 27.43 41.42
CA GLU A 163 19.20 27.57 42.31
C GLU A 163 19.65 28.21 43.64
N ARG A 164 18.83 29.10 44.18
CA ARG A 164 19.07 29.86 45.40
C ARG A 164 17.99 29.57 46.42
#